data_AF-A0A9N9PAB9-F1
#
_entry.id   AF-A0A9N9PAB9-F1
#
_cell.length_a   1.000
_cell.length_b   1.000
_cell.length_c   1.000
_cell.angle_alpha   90.00
_cell.angle_beta   90.00
_cell.angle_gamma   90.00
#
_symmetry.space_group_name_H-M   'P 1'
#
loop_
_entity.id
_entity.type
_entity.pdbx_description
1 polymer ?
#
loop_
_entity_poly.entity_id
_entity_poly.type
_entity_poly.pdbx_seq_one_letter_code
_entity_poly.pdbx_strand_id
1 'polypeptide(L)'
;LLKSSDFVAHDLDHAFEDCNYEEESLRRQRPDVFELVLRKWYDVAPSMEFRCFVRNEELVAISQRDVNYYPFLVDVQEDLETKIIQFFNTNIRNKFFNRDYVFDAYITRNRERVWLIDFNPFGPMTDSLLFTWEDILTATGPPIFRIITSQSQANQSLSQPFATNRFP
;
A
#
# COMPACT_ATOMS: atom_id res chain seq x y z
N LEU A 1 20.89 4.74 6.47
CA LEU A 1 19.44 4.46 6.36
C LEU A 1 18.69 5.73 6.01
N LEU A 2 18.40 6.66 6.95
CA LEU A 2 17.62 7.86 6.63
C LEU A 2 18.32 8.83 5.65
N LYS A 3 19.57 9.23 5.93
CA LYS A 3 20.36 10.14 5.07
C LYS A 3 20.61 9.60 3.64
N SER A 4 20.45 8.30 3.45
CA SER A 4 20.77 7.59 2.21
C SER A 4 19.52 7.03 1.53
N SER A 5 18.34 7.58 1.82
CA SER A 5 17.05 7.11 1.32
C SER A 5 16.40 8.16 0.44
N ASP A 6 16.15 7.80 -0.81
CA ASP A 6 15.46 8.69 -1.77
C ASP A 6 14.02 8.97 -1.34
N PHE A 7 13.35 8.01 -0.71
CA PHE A 7 12.02 8.22 -0.12
C PHE A 7 12.05 9.28 1.00
N VAL A 8 13.06 9.25 1.87
CA VAL A 8 13.20 10.29 2.91
C VAL A 8 13.53 11.64 2.29
N ALA A 9 14.37 11.69 1.25
CA ALA A 9 14.64 12.93 0.52
C ALA A 9 13.37 13.49 -0.14
N HIS A 10 12.56 12.63 -0.76
CA HIS A 10 11.27 12.98 -1.32
C HIS A 10 10.33 13.55 -0.25
N ASP A 11 10.21 12.91 0.91
CA ASP A 11 9.35 13.41 2.01
C ASP A 11 9.81 14.79 2.52
N LEU A 12 11.12 15.05 2.50
CA LEU A 12 11.68 16.34 2.93
C LEU A 12 11.40 17.46 1.93
N ASP A 13 11.49 17.20 0.63
CA ASP A 13 11.55 18.27 -0.37
C ASP A 13 10.39 18.30 -1.37
N HIS A 14 9.71 17.16 -1.60
CA HIS A 14 8.76 16.96 -2.71
C HIS A 14 7.37 16.46 -2.29
N ALA A 15 7.11 16.27 -0.98
CA ALA A 15 5.88 15.66 -0.46
C ALA A 15 4.55 16.31 -0.93
N PHE A 16 4.56 17.58 -1.33
CA PHE A 16 3.36 18.32 -1.75
C PHE A 16 3.36 18.72 -3.23
N GLU A 17 4.33 18.27 -4.04
CA GLU A 17 4.45 18.69 -5.45
C GLU A 17 3.26 18.25 -6.30
N ASP A 18 2.76 17.03 -6.08
CA ASP A 18 1.63 16.45 -6.82
C ASP A 18 0.25 16.76 -6.19
N CYS A 19 0.20 17.59 -5.14
CA CYS A 19 -1.06 17.98 -4.54
C CYS A 19 -1.79 19.01 -5.43
N ASN A 20 -3.00 18.66 -5.85
CA ASN A 20 -3.87 19.58 -6.59
C ASN A 20 -4.64 20.48 -5.62
N TYR A 21 -4.55 21.79 -5.82
CA TYR A 21 -5.29 22.80 -5.07
C TYR A 21 -6.20 23.58 -6.00
N GLU A 22 -7.43 23.88 -5.56
CA GLU A 22 -8.36 24.73 -6.32
C GLU A 22 -7.86 26.18 -6.41
N GLU A 23 -7.11 26.63 -5.41
CA GLU A 23 -6.48 27.95 -5.36
C GLU A 23 -5.00 27.83 -4.97
N GLU A 24 -4.11 28.59 -5.62
CA GLU A 24 -2.67 28.61 -5.30
C GLU A 24 -2.40 29.07 -3.86
N SER A 25 -3.28 29.90 -3.29
CA SER A 25 -3.22 30.37 -1.90
C SER A 25 -3.30 29.24 -0.87
N LEU A 26 -3.92 28.11 -1.23
CA LEU A 26 -4.10 26.93 -0.37
C LEU A 26 -2.95 25.93 -0.51
N ARG A 27 -2.03 26.16 -1.45
CA ARG A 27 -0.94 25.23 -1.74
C ARG A 27 -0.07 25.07 -0.50
N ARG A 28 0.00 23.83 -0.01
CA ARG A 28 0.88 23.53 1.13
C ARG A 28 2.32 23.62 0.66
N GLN A 29 3.11 24.31 1.46
CA GLN A 29 4.54 24.38 1.28
C GLN A 29 5.22 23.33 2.17
N ARG A 30 6.49 23.07 1.87
CA ARG A 30 7.38 22.29 2.72
C ARG A 30 7.30 22.79 4.17
N PRO A 31 7.06 21.93 5.15
CA PRO A 31 6.92 22.35 6.54
C PRO A 31 8.28 22.73 7.12
N ASP A 32 8.27 23.62 8.11
CA ASP A 32 9.47 23.99 8.86
C ASP A 32 9.87 22.92 9.90
N VAL A 33 8.91 22.07 10.29
CA VAL A 33 9.08 21.04 11.32
C VAL A 33 8.70 19.68 10.73
N PHE A 34 9.56 18.69 10.98
CA PHE A 34 9.35 17.30 10.58
C PHE A 34 9.29 16.40 11.82
N GLU A 35 8.61 15.27 11.67
CA GLU A 35 8.51 14.25 12.70
C GLU A 35 9.43 13.07 12.38
N LEU A 36 10.15 12.57 13.38
CA LEU A 36 10.91 11.33 13.28
C LEU A 36 10.13 10.21 13.97
N VAL A 37 9.55 9.31 13.18
CA VAL A 37 8.80 8.16 13.70
C VAL A 37 9.72 6.98 13.92
N LEU A 38 9.82 6.52 15.17
CA LEU A 38 10.55 5.30 15.54
C LEU A 38 9.57 4.18 15.85
N ARG A 39 9.49 3.19 14.95
CA ARG A 39 8.67 1.98 15.15
C ARG A 39 9.54 0.88 15.75
N LYS A 40 8.99 0.13 16.71
CA LYS A 40 9.68 -1.07 17.23
C LYS A 40 9.85 -2.07 16.09
N TRP A 41 11.07 -2.57 15.91
CA TRP A 41 11.36 -3.58 14.91
C TRP A 41 10.74 -4.93 15.28
N TYR A 42 10.17 -5.61 14.28
CA TYR A 42 9.62 -6.96 14.37
C TYR A 42 10.07 -7.76 13.15
N ASP A 43 10.24 -9.08 13.30
CA ASP A 43 10.46 -9.99 12.18
C ASP A 43 9.14 -10.25 11.45
N VAL A 44 8.74 -9.29 10.62
CA VAL A 44 7.54 -9.36 9.80
C VAL A 44 7.83 -10.23 8.58
N ALA A 45 6.98 -11.23 8.34
CA ALA A 45 7.14 -12.13 7.19
C ALA A 45 6.70 -11.42 5.91
N PRO A 46 7.59 -11.16 4.93
CA PRO A 46 7.23 -10.37 3.73
C PRO A 46 6.09 -10.97 2.92
N SER A 47 6.00 -12.30 2.90
CA SER A 47 4.92 -13.04 2.21
C SER A 47 3.52 -12.77 2.76
N MET A 48 3.40 -12.20 3.96
CA MET A 48 2.13 -11.95 4.64
C MET A 48 1.80 -10.46 4.77
N GLU A 49 2.49 -9.62 3.99
CA GLU A 49 2.14 -8.20 3.83
C GLU A 49 1.32 -7.98 2.56
N PHE A 50 0.28 -7.16 2.69
CA PHE A 50 -0.67 -6.87 1.62
C PHE A 50 -0.96 -5.38 1.55
N ARG A 51 -1.01 -4.85 0.34
CA ARG A 51 -1.45 -3.49 0.05
C ARG A 51 -2.92 -3.50 -0.35
N CYS A 52 -3.71 -2.68 0.30
CA CYS A 52 -5.16 -2.64 0.17
C CYS A 52 -5.59 -1.26 -0.34
N PHE A 53 -6.38 -1.23 -1.41
CA PHE A 53 -6.83 -0.01 -2.08
C PHE A 53 -8.28 0.27 -1.74
N VAL A 54 -8.54 1.42 -1.14
CA VAL A 54 -9.89 1.85 -0.73
C VAL A 54 -10.29 3.04 -1.57
N ARG A 55 -11.49 2.97 -2.16
CA ARG A 55 -12.07 4.02 -2.98
C ARG A 55 -13.54 4.20 -2.63
N ASN A 56 -13.98 5.43 -2.42
CA ASN A 56 -15.33 5.79 -2.00
C ASN A 56 -15.77 4.97 -0.77
N GLU A 57 -14.88 4.84 0.22
CA GLU A 57 -15.09 4.07 1.46
C GLU A 57 -15.30 2.54 1.26
N GLU A 58 -15.01 2.02 0.06
CA GLU A 58 -15.07 0.58 -0.25
C GLU A 58 -13.67 0.03 -0.56
N LEU A 59 -13.38 -1.17 -0.07
CA LEU A 59 -12.16 -1.90 -0.43
C LEU A 59 -12.33 -2.47 -1.84
N VAL A 60 -11.48 -2.04 -2.79
CA VAL A 60 -11.63 -2.39 -4.22
C VAL A 60 -10.54 -3.34 -4.72
N ALA A 61 -9.38 -3.37 -4.10
CA ALA A 61 -8.29 -4.27 -4.50
C ALA A 61 -7.36 -4.60 -3.32
N ILE A 62 -6.76 -5.79 -3.38
CA ILE A 62 -5.76 -6.29 -2.45
C ILE A 62 -4.61 -6.87 -3.27
N SER A 63 -3.38 -6.48 -2.95
CA SER A 63 -2.17 -6.94 -3.64
C SER A 63 -1.16 -7.52 -2.65
N GLN A 64 -0.51 -8.63 -3.00
CA GLN A 64 0.70 -9.07 -2.31
C GLN A 64 1.78 -7.96 -2.35
N ARG A 65 2.34 -7.59 -1.20
CA ARG A 65 3.26 -6.46 -1.09
C ARG A 65 4.66 -6.76 -1.62
N ASP A 66 5.16 -7.95 -1.31
CA ASP A 66 6.45 -8.45 -1.77
C ASP A 66 6.29 -9.19 -3.11
N VAL A 67 7.25 -9.04 -4.02
CA VAL A 67 7.15 -9.55 -5.39
C VAL A 67 7.71 -10.97 -5.58
N ASN A 68 8.11 -11.65 -4.50
CA ASN A 68 8.55 -13.04 -4.59
C ASN A 68 7.37 -14.01 -4.75
N TYR A 69 7.66 -15.19 -5.29
CA TYR A 69 6.69 -16.28 -5.36
C TYR A 69 6.69 -17.09 -4.06
N TYR A 70 5.50 -17.22 -3.46
CA TYR A 70 5.27 -18.04 -2.27
C TYR A 70 4.19 -19.09 -2.56
N PRO A 71 4.56 -20.35 -2.84
CA PRO A 71 3.61 -21.38 -3.28
C PRO A 71 2.39 -21.55 -2.35
N PHE A 72 2.61 -21.47 -1.03
CA PHE A 72 1.56 -21.68 -0.03
C PHE A 72 0.46 -20.61 -0.05
N LEU A 73 0.70 -19.42 -0.64
CA LEU A 73 -0.29 -18.34 -0.64
C LEU A 73 -1.55 -18.72 -1.41
N VAL A 74 -1.42 -19.54 -2.46
CA VAL A 74 -2.56 -20.01 -3.26
C VAL A 74 -3.54 -20.79 -2.37
N ASP A 75 -3.02 -21.63 -1.47
CA ASP A 75 -3.84 -22.49 -0.60
C ASP A 75 -4.55 -21.70 0.51
N VAL A 76 -4.07 -20.50 0.84
CA VAL A 76 -4.62 -19.68 1.94
C VAL A 76 -5.24 -18.37 1.47
N GLN A 77 -5.27 -18.09 0.17
CA GLN A 77 -5.67 -16.81 -0.40
C GLN A 77 -7.06 -16.37 0.07
N GLU A 78 -8.05 -17.26 0.00
CA GLU A 78 -9.44 -16.97 0.40
C GLU A 78 -9.58 -16.63 1.90
N ASP A 79 -8.83 -17.33 2.76
CA ASP A 79 -8.80 -17.06 4.21
C ASP A 79 -8.16 -15.69 4.50
N LEU A 80 -7.07 -15.36 3.80
CA LEU A 80 -6.42 -14.06 3.93
C LEU A 80 -7.33 -12.93 3.44
N GLU A 81 -8.01 -13.12 2.30
CA GLU A 81 -8.98 -12.17 1.76
C GLU A 81 -10.06 -11.84 2.77
N THR A 82 -10.68 -12.89 3.32
CA THR A 82 -11.75 -12.79 4.32
C THR A 82 -11.28 -12.00 5.54
N LYS A 83 -10.07 -12.27 6.04
CA LYS A 83 -9.51 -11.56 7.20
C LYS A 83 -9.23 -10.10 6.90
N ILE A 84 -8.72 -9.76 5.72
CA ILE A 84 -8.45 -8.38 5.32
C ILE A 84 -9.76 -7.60 5.19
N ILE A 85 -10.78 -8.17 4.52
CA ILE A 85 -12.11 -7.57 4.39
C ILE A 85 -12.73 -7.33 5.77
N GLN A 86 -12.69 -8.33 6.66
CA GLN A 86 -13.20 -8.21 8.01
C GLN A 86 -12.45 -7.14 8.81
N PHE A 87 -11.12 -7.12 8.71
CA PHE A 87 -10.28 -6.14 9.38
C PHE A 87 -10.60 -4.72 8.90
N PHE A 88 -10.71 -4.51 7.59
CA PHE A 88 -11.11 -3.24 6.98
C PHE A 88 -12.46 -2.76 7.53
N ASN A 89 -13.51 -3.58 7.41
CA ASN A 89 -14.86 -3.21 7.83
C ASN A 89 -14.97 -2.90 9.33
N THR A 90 -14.20 -3.59 10.16
CA THR A 90 -14.30 -3.45 11.63
C THR A 90 -13.38 -2.36 12.17
N ASN A 91 -12.17 -2.23 11.60
CA ASN A 91 -11.10 -1.45 12.20
C ASN A 91 -10.79 -0.16 11.47
N ILE A 92 -11.02 -0.08 10.16
CA ILE A 92 -10.57 1.04 9.32
C ILE A 92 -11.74 1.83 8.75
N ARG A 93 -12.71 1.16 8.14
CA ARG A 93 -13.83 1.78 7.41
C ARG A 93 -14.55 2.80 8.30
N ASN A 94 -14.84 3.97 7.73
CA ASN A 94 -15.53 5.09 8.38
C ASN A 94 -14.83 5.70 9.62
N LYS A 95 -13.54 5.41 9.84
CA LYS A 95 -12.74 6.02 10.93
C LYS A 95 -11.72 7.04 10.43
N PHE A 96 -11.57 7.18 9.13
CA PHE A 96 -10.68 8.14 8.49
C PHE A 96 -11.49 9.15 7.68
N PHE A 97 -11.01 10.39 7.61
CA PHE A 97 -11.74 11.50 6.98
C PHE A 97 -11.71 11.43 5.45
N ASN A 98 -10.64 10.85 4.86
CA ASN A 98 -10.60 10.60 3.43
C ASN A 98 -11.34 9.32 3.07
N ARG A 99 -12.04 9.38 1.93
CA ARG A 99 -12.77 8.24 1.36
C ARG A 99 -11.91 7.34 0.48
N ASP A 100 -10.84 7.91 -0.05
CA ASP A 100 -9.89 7.26 -0.94
C ASP A 100 -8.52 7.23 -0.26
N TYR A 101 -7.98 6.03 -0.06
CA TYR A 101 -6.67 5.83 0.55
C TYR A 101 -6.16 4.43 0.26
N VAL A 102 -4.86 4.24 0.47
CA VAL A 102 -4.23 2.92 0.44
C VAL A 102 -3.77 2.61 1.86
N PHE A 103 -3.93 1.37 2.29
CA PHE A 103 -3.34 0.92 3.56
C PHE A 103 -2.58 -0.38 3.36
N ASP A 104 -1.49 -0.53 4.10
CA ASP A 104 -0.70 -1.75 4.14
C ASP A 104 -1.08 -2.53 5.39
N ALA A 105 -1.30 -3.83 5.24
CA ALA A 105 -1.69 -4.73 6.32
C ALA A 105 -0.76 -5.94 6.38
N TYR A 106 -0.43 -6.37 7.60
CA TYR A 106 0.34 -7.57 7.86
C TYR A 106 -0.55 -8.60 8.56
N ILE A 107 -0.47 -9.86 8.12
CA ILE A 107 -1.12 -10.98 8.77
C ILE A 107 -0.06 -11.84 9.45
N THR A 108 -0.20 -12.09 10.75
CA THR A 108 0.71 -12.98 11.50
C THR A 108 0.80 -14.36 10.84
N ARG A 109 1.95 -15.05 10.93
CA ARG A 109 2.17 -16.35 10.25
C ARG A 109 1.12 -17.42 10.60
N ASN A 110 0.59 -17.41 11.83
CA ASN A 110 -0.49 -18.31 12.27
C ASN A 110 -1.90 -17.85 11.84
N ARG A 111 -2.00 -16.73 11.12
CA ARG A 111 -3.21 -16.12 10.57
C ARG A 111 -4.27 -15.73 11.61
N GLU A 112 -3.87 -15.54 12.86
CA GLU A 112 -4.78 -15.17 13.95
C GLU A 112 -5.04 -13.65 14.04
N ARG A 113 -4.10 -12.82 13.58
CA ARG A 113 -4.20 -11.37 13.70
C ARG A 113 -3.79 -10.64 12.43
N VAL A 114 -4.52 -9.56 12.15
CA VAL A 114 -4.22 -8.56 11.13
C VAL A 114 -3.73 -7.29 11.83
N TRP A 115 -2.64 -6.72 11.34
CA TRP A 115 -2.05 -5.47 11.81
C TRP A 115 -2.08 -4.45 10.68
N LEU A 116 -2.49 -3.22 11.00
CA LEU A 116 -2.25 -2.08 10.13
C LEU A 116 -0.77 -1.72 10.20
N ILE A 117 -0.13 -1.61 9.03
CA ILE A 117 1.28 -1.26 8.89
C ILE A 117 1.44 0.20 8.50
N ASP A 118 0.71 0.66 7.49
CA ASP A 118 0.86 2.03 7.00
C ASP A 118 -0.37 2.53 6.25
N PHE A 119 -0.46 3.85 6.09
CA PHE A 119 -1.42 4.51 5.19
C PHE A 119 -0.66 5.30 4.13
N ASN A 120 -1.18 5.30 2.91
CA ASN A 120 -0.62 6.00 1.76
C ASN A 120 -1.72 6.74 0.98
N PRO A 121 -1.38 7.84 0.27
CA PRO A 121 -2.31 8.53 -0.62
C PRO A 121 -2.87 7.59 -1.71
N PHE A 122 -4.11 7.84 -2.13
CA PHE A 122 -4.71 7.14 -3.25
C PHE A 122 -4.36 7.84 -4.57
N GLY A 123 -3.30 7.38 -5.22
CA GLY A 123 -2.89 7.88 -6.53
C GLY A 123 -1.52 7.39 -6.98
N PRO A 124 -1.08 7.78 -8.19
CA PRO A 124 0.13 7.26 -8.85
C PRO A 124 1.43 7.33 -8.04
N MET A 125 1.53 8.23 -7.06
CA MET A 125 2.67 8.31 -6.13
C MET A 125 2.82 7.06 -5.25
N THR A 126 1.73 6.31 -5.07
CA THR A 126 1.70 5.06 -4.33
C THR A 126 1.83 3.90 -5.31
N ASP A 127 2.86 3.06 -5.11
CA ASP A 127 3.08 1.87 -5.95
C ASP A 127 1.84 0.95 -5.94
N SER A 128 1.31 0.66 -7.14
CA SER A 128 0.14 -0.18 -7.37
C SER A 128 0.46 -1.68 -7.41
N LEU A 129 1.74 -2.06 -7.38
CA LEU A 129 2.24 -3.42 -7.28
C LEU A 129 1.69 -4.35 -8.38
N LEU A 130 0.80 -5.29 -8.04
CA LEU A 130 0.24 -6.25 -9.00
C LEU A 130 -0.96 -5.71 -9.80
N PHE A 131 -1.22 -4.41 -9.70
CA PHE A 131 -2.27 -3.71 -10.43
C PHE A 131 -1.70 -2.54 -11.23
N THR A 132 -2.45 -2.11 -12.24
CA THR A 132 -2.34 -0.76 -12.77
C THR A 132 -3.26 0.17 -11.98
N TRP A 133 -2.99 1.48 -11.98
CA TRP A 133 -3.94 2.45 -11.41
C TRP A 133 -5.27 2.47 -12.16
N GLU A 134 -5.27 2.15 -13.47
CA GLU A 134 -6.50 2.01 -14.24
C GLU A 134 -7.38 0.84 -13.74
N ASP A 135 -6.77 -0.32 -13.43
CA ASP A 135 -7.49 -1.46 -12.83
C ASP A 135 -8.20 -1.03 -11.54
N ILE A 136 -7.48 -0.30 -10.67
CA ILE A 136 -7.99 0.18 -9.37
C ILE A 136 -9.11 1.20 -9.56
N LEU A 137 -8.95 2.15 -10.50
CA LEU A 137 -9.92 3.20 -10.81
C LEU A 137 -11.15 2.68 -11.57
N THR A 138 -11.11 1.50 -12.15
CA THR A 138 -12.25 0.91 -12.87
C THR A 138 -12.88 -0.26 -12.11
N ALA A 139 -12.28 -0.69 -11.00
CA ALA A 139 -12.77 -1.78 -10.17
C ALA A 139 -14.22 -1.54 -9.68
N THR A 140 -15.07 -2.56 -9.87
CA THR A 140 -16.46 -2.57 -9.42
C THR A 140 -16.77 -3.92 -8.75
N GLY A 141 -17.71 -3.92 -7.81
CA GLY A 141 -18.09 -5.13 -7.07
C GLY A 141 -17.14 -5.46 -5.92
N PRO A 142 -17.00 -6.74 -5.54
CA PRO A 142 -16.13 -7.16 -4.44
C PRO A 142 -14.64 -6.89 -4.76
N PRO A 143 -13.78 -6.75 -3.73
CA PRO A 143 -12.37 -6.48 -3.96
C PRO A 143 -11.69 -7.59 -4.75
N ILE A 144 -10.80 -7.22 -5.67
CA ILE A 144 -9.98 -8.19 -6.39
C ILE A 144 -8.71 -8.44 -5.58
N PHE A 145 -8.42 -9.70 -5.23
CA PHE A 145 -7.17 -10.07 -4.56
C PHE A 145 -6.18 -10.72 -5.54
N ARG A 146 -5.03 -10.07 -5.77
CA ARG A 146 -3.93 -10.61 -6.57
C ARG A 146 -2.72 -11.01 -5.71
N ILE A 147 -2.22 -12.21 -5.94
CA ILE A 147 -0.95 -12.74 -5.43
C ILE A 147 -0.06 -13.19 -6.60
N ILE A 148 1.24 -13.33 -6.35
CA ILE A 148 2.16 -13.97 -7.30
C ILE A 148 1.90 -15.48 -7.27
N THR A 149 1.53 -16.06 -8.41
CA THR A 149 1.15 -17.48 -8.53
C THR A 149 2.25 -18.37 -9.11
N SER A 150 3.35 -17.80 -9.60
CA SER A 150 4.46 -18.57 -10.16
C SER A 150 5.80 -17.81 -10.11
N GLN A 151 6.90 -18.56 -10.18
CA GLN A 151 8.25 -17.97 -10.25
C GLN A 151 8.47 -17.13 -11.52
N SER A 152 7.85 -17.52 -12.64
CA SER A 152 7.94 -16.74 -13.89
C SER A 152 7.28 -15.37 -13.74
N GLN A 153 6.12 -15.31 -13.08
CA GLN A 153 5.45 -14.04 -12.76
C GLN A 153 6.30 -13.18 -11.83
N ALA A 154 6.88 -13.76 -10.77
CA ALA A 154 7.79 -13.03 -9.85
C ALA A 154 8.94 -12.35 -10.60
N ASN A 155 9.58 -13.09 -11.51
CA ASN A 155 10.69 -12.58 -12.32
C ASN A 155 10.28 -11.42 -13.23
N GLN A 156 9.04 -11.43 -13.75
CA GLN A 156 8.49 -10.33 -14.55
C GLN A 156 8.17 -9.11 -13.68
N SER A 157 7.60 -9.31 -12.49
CA SER A 157 7.30 -8.23 -11.55
C SER A 157 8.55 -7.51 -11.06
N LEU A 158 9.66 -8.22 -10.87
CA LEU A 158 10.97 -7.62 -10.52
C LEU A 158 11.56 -6.72 -11.62
N SER A 159 11.11 -6.88 -12.87
CA SER A 159 11.61 -6.11 -14.01
C SER A 159 10.86 -4.79 -14.24
N GLN A 160 9.75 -4.57 -13.53
CA GLN A 160 9.04 -3.30 -13.57
C GLN A 160 9.80 -2.27 -12.72
N PRO A 161 9.95 -1.02 -13.17
CA PRO A 161 10.66 0.01 -12.42
C PRO A 161 10.00 0.24 -11.06
N PHE A 162 10.76 0.06 -9.98
CA PHE A 162 10.32 0.31 -8.61
C PHE A 162 10.09 1.80 -8.36
N ALA A 163 8.94 2.13 -7.76
CA ALA A 163 8.54 3.35 -7.06
C ALA A 163 8.91 4.71 -7.68
N THR A 164 7.89 5.53 -7.93
CA THR A 164 7.94 6.92 -8.45
C THR A 164 8.89 7.86 -7.71
N ASN A 165 9.28 7.53 -6.48
CA ASN A 165 10.05 8.42 -5.60
C ASN A 165 11.56 8.07 -5.55
N ARG A 166 12.06 7.22 -6.46
CA ARG A 166 13.50 7.03 -6.61
C ARG A 166 14.06 8.15 -7.47
N PHE A 167 14.99 8.93 -6.91
CA PHE A 167 15.81 9.84 -7.71
C PHE A 167 16.71 9.02 -8.65
N PRO A 168 16.94 9.50 -9.90
CA PRO A 168 17.86 8.87 -10.84
C PRO A 168 19.33 8.91 -10.35
#